data_AF-A0A194X0Y6-F1
#
_entry.id   AF-A0A194X0Y6-F1
#
_cell.length_a   1.000
_cell.length_b   1.000
_cell.length_c   1.000
_cell.angle_alpha   90.00
_cell.angle_beta   90.00
_cell.angle_gamma   90.00
#
_symmetry.space_group_name_H-M   'P 1'
#
loop_
_entity.id
_entity.type
_entity.pdbx_description
1 polymer ?
#
loop_
_entity_poly.entity_id
_entity_poly.type
_entity_poly.pdbx_seq_one_letter_code
_entity_poly.pdbx_strand_id
1 'polypeptide(L)'
;MPRLQNEALLALNEARIQARQFGSSLYNTIYEGTTPESPLRRYLIDYCIKSTRDIQCPKHYPAELLVDIINGTRAEKRTDGEGTNRWVMSKDDLIESYFVDEEESRQHRHNLLKEVELRQAEEESALEASTSGRAGQDESDEDASADFTWDEAFFAGLV
;
A
#
# COMPACT_ATOMS: atom_id res chain seq x y z
N MET A 1 2.81 0.94 -11.79
CA MET A 1 2.98 0.96 -13.26
C MET A 1 1.85 1.78 -13.88
N PRO A 2 2.01 3.11 -14.04
CA PRO A 2 0.94 4.00 -14.47
C PRO A 2 0.30 3.61 -15.80
N ARG A 3 1.11 3.26 -16.80
CA ARG A 3 0.66 2.77 -18.11
C ARG A 3 -0.35 1.63 -18.03
N LEU A 4 0.07 0.53 -17.39
CA LEU A 4 -0.75 -0.67 -17.23
C LEU A 4 -2.05 -0.36 -16.49
N GLN A 5 -1.99 0.54 -15.52
CA GLN A 5 -3.17 0.95 -14.78
C GLN A 5 -4.14 1.79 -15.61
N ASN A 6 -3.63 2.73 -16.41
CA ASN A 6 -4.44 3.55 -17.32
C ASN A 6 -5.06 2.68 -18.43
N GLU A 7 -4.32 1.69 -18.95
CA GLU A 7 -4.85 0.68 -19.88
C GLU A 7 -5.97 -0.17 -19.24
N ALA A 8 -5.78 -0.61 -18.00
CA ALA A 8 -6.80 -1.35 -17.27
C ALA A 8 -8.06 -0.51 -17.02
N LEU A 9 -7.91 0.78 -16.69
CA LEU A 9 -9.03 1.71 -16.57
C LEU A 9 -9.78 1.84 -17.90
N LEU A 10 -9.08 2.04 -19.01
CA LEU A 10 -9.69 2.11 -20.35
C LEU A 10 -10.49 0.86 -20.67
N ALA A 11 -9.92 -0.33 -20.45
CA ALA A 11 -10.60 -1.60 -20.65
C ALA A 11 -11.84 -1.76 -19.77
N LEU A 12 -11.77 -1.33 -18.51
CA LEU A 12 -12.91 -1.32 -17.58
C LEU A 12 -14.04 -0.39 -18.07
N ASN A 13 -13.69 0.82 -18.52
CA ASN A 13 -14.69 1.76 -19.02
C ASN A 13 -15.32 1.28 -20.33
N GLU A 14 -14.55 0.65 -21.21
CA GLU A 14 -15.09 0.01 -22.41
C GLU A 14 -16.06 -1.13 -22.05
N ALA A 15 -15.67 -2.02 -21.13
CA ALA A 15 -16.52 -3.09 -20.65
C ALA A 15 -17.80 -2.56 -19.98
N ARG A 16 -17.72 -1.45 -19.24
CA ARG A 16 -18.88 -0.74 -18.69
C ARG A 16 -19.83 -0.29 -19.79
N ILE A 17 -19.31 0.33 -20.85
CA ILE A 17 -20.10 0.84 -21.98
C ILE A 17 -20.79 -0.32 -22.72
N GLN A 18 -20.08 -1.43 -22.93
CA GLN A 18 -20.58 -2.59 -23.68
C GLN A 18 -21.55 -3.47 -22.87
N ALA A 19 -21.12 -3.97 -21.72
CA ALA A 19 -21.88 -4.93 -20.92
C ALA A 19 -22.90 -4.27 -19.98
N ARG A 20 -22.77 -2.96 -19.74
CA ARG A 20 -23.56 -2.15 -18.79
C ARG A 20 -23.49 -2.60 -17.32
N GLN A 21 -22.84 -3.72 -17.02
CA GLN A 21 -22.58 -4.24 -15.67
C GLN A 21 -21.34 -5.14 -15.65
N PHE A 22 -20.61 -5.05 -14.56
CA PHE A 22 -19.48 -5.91 -14.28
C PHE A 22 -19.91 -7.20 -13.58
N GLY A 23 -19.24 -8.31 -13.89
CA GLY A 23 -19.40 -9.56 -13.15
C GLY A 23 -18.78 -9.46 -11.76
N SER A 24 -19.33 -10.17 -10.79
CA SER A 24 -18.85 -10.21 -9.39
C SER A 24 -17.37 -10.59 -9.27
N SER A 25 -16.89 -11.49 -10.13
CA SER A 25 -15.48 -11.92 -10.16
C SER A 25 -14.50 -10.78 -10.40
N LEU A 26 -14.87 -9.79 -11.23
CA LEU A 26 -14.01 -8.66 -11.56
C LEU A 26 -13.73 -7.79 -10.33
N TYR A 27 -14.73 -7.61 -9.47
CA TYR A 27 -14.58 -6.87 -8.23
C TYR A 27 -13.61 -7.58 -7.28
N ASN A 28 -13.72 -8.90 -7.15
CA ASN A 28 -12.77 -9.69 -6.35
C ASN A 28 -11.34 -9.56 -6.89
N THR A 29 -11.14 -9.76 -8.20
CA THR A 29 -9.81 -9.63 -8.81
C THR A 29 -9.18 -8.27 -8.56
N ILE A 30 -9.95 -7.19 -8.67
CA ILE A 30 -9.42 -5.83 -8.47
C ILE A 30 -9.13 -5.59 -6.99
N TYR A 31 -9.99 -6.00 -6.07
CA TYR A 31 -9.76 -5.83 -4.63
C TYR A 31 -8.64 -6.73 -4.10
N GLU A 32 -8.42 -7.91 -4.67
CA GLU A 32 -7.28 -8.75 -4.27
C GLU A 32 -5.95 -8.24 -4.87
N GLY A 33 -6.00 -7.67 -6.08
CA GLY A 33 -4.80 -7.29 -6.86
C GLY A 33 -4.35 -5.83 -6.74
N THR A 34 -5.08 -4.97 -6.05
CA THR A 34 -4.78 -3.53 -5.97
C THR A 34 -4.81 -3.01 -4.55
N THR A 35 -4.15 -1.88 -4.29
CA THR A 35 -4.18 -1.19 -2.99
C THR A 35 -5.48 -0.38 -2.82
N PRO A 36 -5.90 -0.06 -1.58
CA PRO A 36 -7.07 0.78 -1.31
C PRO A 36 -7.06 2.12 -2.05
N GLU A 37 -5.89 2.75 -2.14
CA GLU A 37 -5.69 4.04 -2.83
C GLU A 37 -5.60 3.92 -4.36
N SER A 38 -5.78 2.73 -4.93
CA SER A 38 -5.69 2.54 -6.37
C SER A 38 -6.80 3.29 -7.10
N PRO A 39 -6.46 4.10 -8.12
CA PRO A 39 -7.47 4.67 -9.02
C PRO A 39 -8.44 3.67 -9.65
N LEU A 40 -8.06 2.39 -9.80
CA LEU A 40 -8.96 1.33 -10.24
C LEU A 40 -10.09 1.08 -9.23
N ARG A 41 -9.76 1.01 -7.93
CA ARG A 41 -10.77 0.84 -6.87
C ARG A 41 -11.67 2.07 -6.81
N ARG A 42 -11.08 3.28 -6.85
CA ARG A 42 -11.85 4.53 -6.87
C ARG A 42 -12.84 4.59 -8.02
N TYR A 43 -12.42 4.24 -9.23
CA TYR A 43 -13.31 4.17 -10.40
C TYR A 43 -14.47 3.18 -10.20
N LEU A 44 -14.20 2.00 -9.65
CA LEU A 44 -15.25 1.01 -9.34
C LEU A 44 -16.24 1.49 -8.28
N ILE A 45 -15.74 2.14 -7.22
CA ILE A 45 -16.57 2.67 -6.14
C ILE A 45 -17.51 3.72 -6.72
N ASP A 46 -16.97 4.68 -7.47
CA ASP A 46 -17.78 5.74 -8.11
C ASP A 46 -18.78 5.15 -9.10
N TYR A 47 -18.39 4.13 -9.86
CA TYR A 47 -19.33 3.37 -10.70
C TYR A 47 -20.46 2.73 -9.89
N CYS A 48 -20.16 2.07 -8.78
CA CYS A 48 -21.16 1.42 -7.95
C CYS A 48 -22.11 2.43 -7.29
N ILE A 49 -21.60 3.57 -6.82
CA ILE A 49 -22.39 4.62 -6.18
C ILE A 49 -23.31 5.31 -7.20
N LYS A 50 -22.75 5.65 -8.37
CA LYS A 50 -23.46 6.34 -9.46
C LYS A 50 -24.19 5.40 -10.43
N SER A 51 -24.23 4.10 -10.15
CA SER A 51 -25.01 3.14 -10.92
C SER A 51 -26.31 2.87 -10.19
N THR A 52 -27.43 2.99 -10.90
CA THR A 52 -28.76 2.67 -10.36
C THR A 52 -28.99 1.15 -10.19
N ARG A 53 -27.94 0.33 -10.29
CA ARG A 53 -28.04 -1.12 -10.25
C ARG A 53 -27.77 -1.60 -8.83
N ASP A 54 -28.80 -2.19 -8.23
CA ASP A 54 -28.68 -2.80 -6.92
C ASP A 54 -27.64 -3.91 -6.93
N ILE A 55 -26.79 -3.94 -5.90
CA ILE A 55 -25.87 -5.04 -5.60
C ILE A 55 -26.74 -6.24 -5.22
N GLN A 56 -27.08 -7.06 -6.22
CA GLN A 56 -27.87 -8.26 -6.02
C GLN A 56 -26.98 -9.33 -5.37
N CYS A 57 -27.21 -9.58 -4.09
CA CYS A 57 -26.46 -10.49 -3.22
C CYS A 57 -25.08 -9.97 -2.77
N PRO A 58 -25.02 -9.27 -1.61
CA PRO A 58 -23.77 -8.77 -1.01
C PRO A 58 -22.68 -9.84 -0.82
N LYS A 59 -23.07 -11.12 -0.66
CA LYS A 59 -22.14 -12.26 -0.49
C LYS A 59 -21.22 -12.50 -1.69
N HIS A 60 -21.55 -11.97 -2.87
CA HIS A 60 -20.74 -12.15 -4.08
C HIS A 60 -19.69 -11.07 -4.27
N TYR A 61 -19.61 -10.10 -3.36
CA TYR A 61 -18.73 -8.93 -3.47
C TYR A 61 -17.74 -8.91 -2.32
N PRO A 62 -16.53 -8.33 -2.52
CA PRO A 62 -15.59 -8.13 -1.43
C PRO A 62 -16.22 -7.32 -0.30
N ALA A 63 -16.00 -7.74 0.95
CA ALA A 63 -16.50 -7.00 2.11
C ALA A 63 -15.96 -5.56 2.13
N GLU A 64 -14.69 -5.38 1.75
CA GLU A 64 -14.04 -4.07 1.61
C GLU A 64 -14.80 -3.16 0.65
N LEU A 65 -15.18 -3.66 -0.53
CA LEU A 65 -15.96 -2.89 -1.51
C LEU A 65 -17.29 -2.41 -0.93
N LEU A 66 -18.00 -3.26 -0.20
CA LEU A 66 -19.28 -2.88 0.41
C LEU A 66 -19.11 -1.75 1.43
N VAL A 67 -18.04 -1.82 2.23
CA VAL A 67 -17.71 -0.76 3.20
C VAL A 67 -17.36 0.54 2.47
N ASP A 68 -16.54 0.46 1.42
CA ASP A 68 -16.13 1.63 0.63
C ASP A 68 -17.33 2.32 -0.03
N ILE A 69 -18.27 1.55 -0.59
CA ILE A 69 -19.50 2.08 -1.18
C ILE A 69 -20.37 2.77 -0.13
N ILE A 70 -20.53 2.18 1.06
CA ILE A 70 -21.29 2.79 2.16
C ILE A 70 -20.64 4.10 2.58
N ASN A 71 -19.32 4.12 2.71
CA ASN A 71 -18.57 5.32 3.11
C ASN A 71 -18.65 6.41 2.03
N GLY A 72 -18.46 6.05 0.76
CA GLY A 72 -18.59 6.98 -0.37
C GLY A 72 -20.00 7.56 -0.48
N THR A 73 -21.03 6.72 -0.37
CA THR A 73 -22.44 7.16 -0.40
C THR A 73 -22.75 8.12 0.76
N ARG A 74 -22.18 7.89 1.95
CA ARG A 74 -22.35 8.80 3.10
C ARG A 74 -21.62 10.12 2.91
N ALA A 75 -20.46 10.12 2.27
CA ALA A 75 -19.72 11.33 1.96
C ALA A 75 -20.47 12.20 0.94
N GLU A 76 -21.00 11.59 -0.12
CA GLU A 76 -21.75 12.28 -1.17
C GLU A 76 -23.09 12.85 -0.66
N LYS A 77 -23.82 12.12 0.19
CA LYS A 77 -25.05 12.64 0.84
C LYS A 77 -24.80 13.83 1.76
N ARG A 78 -23.56 14.05 2.23
CA ARG A 78 -23.22 15.22 3.05
C ARG A 78 -22.87 16.44 2.21
N THR A 79 -22.44 16.26 0.97
CA THR A 79 -22.14 17.34 0.04
C THR A 79 -23.40 17.80 -0.70
N ASP A 80 -24.30 16.87 -0.99
CA ASP A 80 -25.48 17.12 -1.81
C ASP A 80 -26.72 17.23 -0.92
N GLY A 81 -26.94 18.42 -0.36
CA GLY A 81 -28.03 18.71 0.60
C GLY A 81 -29.46 18.61 0.06
N GLU A 82 -29.68 18.14 -1.17
CA GLU A 82 -31.01 17.99 -1.75
C GLU A 82 -31.22 16.59 -2.34
N GLY A 83 -32.22 15.90 -1.80
CA GLY A 83 -32.66 14.61 -2.27
C GLY A 83 -33.12 14.64 -3.72
N THR A 84 -33.12 13.44 -4.31
CA THR A 84 -33.64 13.12 -5.64
C THR A 84 -32.85 13.71 -6.81
N ASN A 85 -31.81 13.01 -7.25
CA ASN A 85 -31.64 12.76 -8.67
C ASN A 85 -30.98 11.39 -8.88
N ARG A 86 -31.55 10.65 -9.82
CA ARG A 86 -31.09 9.34 -10.28
C ARG A 86 -29.84 9.59 -11.13
N TRP A 87 -28.69 9.77 -10.48
CA TRP A 87 -27.44 10.01 -11.17
C TRP A 87 -26.97 8.69 -11.78
N VAL A 88 -27.05 8.63 -13.11
CA VAL A 88 -26.37 7.64 -13.92
C VAL A 88 -25.00 8.25 -14.20
N MET A 89 -23.89 7.53 -13.99
CA MET A 89 -22.59 7.97 -14.54
C MET A 89 -22.79 8.35 -16.00
N SER A 90 -22.73 9.65 -16.31
CA SER A 90 -22.86 10.09 -17.70
C SER A 90 -21.76 9.42 -18.52
N LYS A 91 -21.96 9.29 -19.83
CA LYS A 91 -20.86 8.91 -20.74
C LYS A 91 -19.67 9.87 -20.59
N ASP A 92 -19.93 11.08 -20.08
CA ASP A 92 -18.98 12.16 -19.89
C ASP A 92 -18.33 12.20 -18.49
N ASP A 93 -18.60 11.24 -17.59
CA ASP A 93 -17.77 11.10 -16.39
C ASP A 93 -16.33 10.78 -16.85
N LEU A 94 -15.46 11.78 -16.79
CA LEU A 94 -14.11 11.73 -17.34
C LEU A 94 -13.31 10.64 -16.63
N ILE A 95 -13.17 9.49 -17.29
CA ILE A 95 -12.21 8.44 -16.94
C ILE A 95 -10.80 9.00 -16.74
N GLU A 96 -10.48 10.09 -17.45
CA GLU A 96 -9.22 10.82 -17.37
C GLU A 96 -8.91 11.31 -15.95
N SER A 97 -9.93 11.59 -15.12
CA SER A 97 -9.74 11.98 -13.72
C SER A 97 -9.14 10.87 -12.83
N TYR A 98 -9.15 9.62 -13.30
CA TYR A 98 -8.55 8.47 -12.63
C TYR A 98 -7.19 8.09 -13.20
N PHE A 99 -6.73 8.76 -14.27
CA PHE A 99 -5.44 8.46 -14.86
C PHE A 99 -4.30 8.92 -13.95
N VAL A 100 -3.26 8.09 -13.91
CA VAL A 100 -2.02 8.41 -13.21
C VAL A 100 -1.05 9.01 -14.21
N ASP A 101 -0.52 10.18 -13.89
CA ASP A 101 0.51 10.83 -14.69
C ASP A 101 1.82 10.02 -14.65
N GLU A 102 2.34 9.69 -15.83
CA GLU A 102 3.56 8.89 -15.98
C GLU A 102 4.82 9.63 -15.53
N GLU A 103 4.88 10.94 -15.75
CA GLU A 103 6.01 11.80 -15.41
C GLU A 103 6.05 12.04 -13.91
N GLU A 104 4.92 12.36 -13.28
CA GLU A 104 4.83 12.49 -11.83
C GLU A 104 5.20 11.19 -11.12
N SER A 105 4.71 10.05 -11.62
CA SER A 105 5.07 8.74 -11.05
C SER A 105 6.55 8.38 -11.22
N ARG A 106 7.18 8.79 -12.32
CA ARG A 106 8.63 8.63 -12.53
C ARG A 106 9.42 9.50 -11.57
N GLN A 107 9.05 10.76 -11.43
CA GLN A 107 9.70 11.71 -10.53
C GLN A 107 9.56 11.28 -9.06
N HIS A 108 8.38 10.82 -8.66
CA HIS A 108 8.15 10.32 -7.31
C HIS A 108 9.06 9.12 -6.98
N ARG A 109 9.19 8.17 -7.92
CA ARG A 109 10.08 7.01 -7.76
C ARG A 109 11.55 7.42 -7.70
N HIS A 110 11.94 8.40 -8.52
CA HIS A 110 13.29 8.96 -8.50
C HIS A 110 13.63 9.61 -7.16
N ASN A 111 12.68 10.36 -6.59
CA ASN A 111 12.84 11.00 -5.29
C ASN A 111 12.95 9.96 -4.16
N LEU A 112 12.11 8.92 -4.17
CA LEU A 112 12.21 7.83 -3.19
C LEU A 112 13.56 7.11 -3.24
N LEU A 113 14.09 6.84 -4.44
CA LEU A 113 15.41 6.23 -4.58
C LEU A 113 16.51 7.12 -4.01
N LYS A 114 16.46 8.43 -4.28
CA LYS A 114 17.39 9.40 -3.69
C LYS A 114 17.31 9.44 -2.16
N GLU A 115 16.11 9.41 -1.59
CA GLU A 115 15.94 9.37 -0.13
C GLU A 115 16.53 8.10 0.48
N VAL A 116 16.37 6.95 -0.18
CA VAL A 116 16.97 5.69 0.28
C VAL A 116 18.50 5.73 0.20
N GLU A 117 19.06 6.20 -0.91
CA GLU A 117 20.51 6.38 -1.07
C GLU A 117 21.10 7.33 -0.02
N LEU A 118 20.40 8.43 0.27
CA LEU A 118 20.84 9.42 1.25
C LEU A 118 20.84 8.83 2.67
N ARG A 119 19.81 8.05 3.03
CA ARG A 119 19.77 7.34 4.32
C ARG A 119 20.88 6.29 4.45
N GLN A 120 21.16 5.54 3.38
CA GLN A 120 22.24 4.57 3.38
C GLN A 120 23.61 5.24 3.56
N ALA A 121 23.84 6.38 2.90
CA ALA A 121 25.07 7.15 3.06
C ALA A 121 25.22 7.74 4.49
N GLU A 122 24.14 8.18 5.11
CA GLU A 122 24.14 8.63 6.51
C GLU A 122 24.45 7.48 7.49
N GLU A 123 23.87 6.31 7.27
CA GLU A 123 24.14 5.10 8.08
C GLU A 123 25.59 4.63 7.94
N GLU A 124 26.13 4.60 6.72
CA GLU A 124 27.53 4.24 6.47
C GLU A 124 28.51 5.25 7.10
N SER A 125 28.23 6.55 7.00
CA SER A 125 29.05 7.59 7.63
C SER A 125 29.02 7.50 9.17
N ALA A 126 27.87 7.16 9.76
CA ALA A 126 27.74 6.96 11.20
C ALA A 126 28.52 5.72 11.70
N LEU A 127 28.57 4.66 10.88
CA LEU A 127 29.33 3.44 11.17
C LEU A 127 30.85 3.66 11.06
N GLU A 128 31.31 4.43 10.08
CA GLU A 128 32.73 4.81 9.94
C GLU A 128 33.21 5.73 11.08
N ALA A 129 32.38 6.69 11.49
CA ALA A 129 32.68 7.55 12.64
C ALA A 129 32.79 6.76 13.95
N SER A 130 31.96 5.72 14.12
CA SER A 130 31.96 4.86 15.31
C SER A 130 33.12 3.86 15.36
N THR A 131 33.70 3.49 14.21
CA THR A 131 34.84 2.57 14.13
C THR A 131 36.19 3.29 14.18
N SER A 132 36.28 4.52 13.65
CA SER A 132 37.47 5.38 13.73
C SER A 132 37.79 5.83 15.17
N GLY A 133 36.78 5.98 16.04
CA GLY A 133 36.96 6.33 17.46
C GLY A 133 37.59 5.23 18.35
N ARG A 134 37.84 4.02 17.83
CA ARG A 134 38.33 2.88 18.63
C ARG A 134 39.78 2.48 18.36
N ALA A 135 40.47 3.15 17.44
CA ALA A 135 41.87 2.85 17.08
C ALA A 135 42.91 3.70 17.83
N GLY A 136 42.52 4.41 18.91
CA GLY A 136 43.38 5.34 19.65
C GLY A 136 43.41 5.14 21.16
N GLN A 137 43.29 3.89 21.64
CA GLN A 137 43.67 3.53 23.01
C GLN A 137 44.65 2.35 22.92
N ASP A 138 45.90 2.71 22.68
CA ASP A 138 47.05 1.88 22.99
C ASP A 138 47.59 2.29 24.37
N GLU A 139 48.34 1.38 24.98
CA GLU A 139 49.15 1.49 26.20
C GLU A 139 48.56 0.98 27.54
N SER A 140 49.03 -0.24 27.84
CA SER A 140 49.68 -0.69 29.09
C SER A 140 48.86 -0.84 30.37
N ASP A 141 48.72 -2.08 30.84
CA ASP A 141 49.60 -2.55 31.92
C ASP A 141 49.54 -4.08 32.12
N GLU A 142 50.68 -4.58 32.58
CA GLU A 142 51.11 -5.96 32.78
C GLU A 142 50.39 -6.71 33.92
N ASP A 143 50.60 -8.02 33.92
CA ASP A 143 50.59 -8.93 35.07
C ASP A 143 49.26 -9.26 35.77
N ALA A 144 48.75 -10.46 35.49
CA ALA A 144 48.39 -11.41 36.55
C ALA A 144 48.33 -12.83 36.01
N SER A 145 49.38 -13.60 36.28
CA SER A 145 49.33 -15.05 36.38
C SER A 145 48.26 -15.47 37.40
N ALA A 146 47.34 -16.35 37.03
CA ALA A 146 46.59 -17.14 38.01
C ALA A 146 46.23 -18.51 37.42
N ASP A 147 47.03 -19.46 37.87
CA ASP A 147 46.83 -20.90 38.03
C ASP A 147 45.53 -21.56 37.54
N PHE A 148 45.82 -22.58 36.74
CA PHE A 148 45.13 -23.85 36.58
C PHE A 148 44.62 -24.48 37.89
N THR A 149 43.34 -24.86 37.94
CA THR A 149 42.89 -26.07 38.67
C THR A 149 41.78 -26.76 37.88
N TRP A 150 42.04 -27.99 37.45
CA TRP A 150 41.04 -28.99 37.09
C TRP A 150 40.67 -29.81 38.34
N ASP A 151 39.51 -30.49 38.25
CA ASP A 151 38.85 -31.37 39.23
C ASP A 151 37.96 -30.63 40.26
N GLU A 152 36.74 -31.06 40.59
CA GLU A 152 36.21 -32.42 40.61
C GLU A 152 34.66 -32.38 40.58
N ALA A 153 34.06 -33.34 39.87
CA ALA A 153 32.63 -33.58 39.86
C ALA A 153 32.17 -34.24 41.17
N PHE A 154 31.01 -33.84 41.72
CA PHE A 154 30.08 -34.58 42.61
C PHE A 154 29.17 -33.51 43.28
N PHE A 155 27.84 -33.54 43.39
CA PHE A 155 26.83 -34.59 43.47
C PHE A 155 25.46 -34.03 43.04
N ALA A 156 24.57 -34.91 42.56
CA ALA A 156 23.15 -34.65 42.31
C ALA A 156 22.29 -34.60 43.59
N GLY A 157 21.10 -34.01 43.50
CA GLY A 157 19.98 -34.11 44.48
C GLY A 157 19.11 -32.85 44.46
N LEU A 158 18.03 -32.72 43.67
CA LEU A 158 16.77 -33.48 43.66
C LEU A 158 15.96 -33.30 44.97
N VAL A 159 15.05 -32.33 44.94
CA VAL A 159 13.75 -32.32 45.63
C VAL A 159 12.72 -31.80 44.64
#